data_AF-A0A437LJJ9-F1
#
_entry.id   AF-A0A437LJJ9-F1
#
_cell.length_a   1.000
_cell.length_b   1.000
_cell.length_c   1.000
_cell.angle_alpha   90.00
_cell.angle_beta   90.00
_cell.angle_gamma   90.00
#
_symmetry.space_group_name_H-M   'P 1'
#
loop_
_entity.id
_entity.type
_entity.pdbx_description
1 polymer ?
#
loop_
_entity_poly.entity_id
_entity_poly.type
_entity_poly.pdbx_seq_one_letter_code
_entity_poly.pdbx_strand_id
1 'polypeptide(L)'
;MDLRCSLVPLLVFSATASAEPLYPNSVASNDLDFILPDDPGACWSIAEAGGGRTEMYDPRRDTLYVDDAIHFEVTYLDHEMRINVHPGVSDPASRAREVAASVSRLPAPMRMPVRYVNVLDGDGAAWEEGLGGFFTLYDGLIARRLVDRDLDETVFHEAAHVALDPVLSNDPDWRANQAADGAFVTQYAADHPDKEDIAESALFAWTMQYHPGRLPAEVETAVRQVMPNRLEYLGNMMEGFDPPSCPR
;
A
#
# COMPACT_ATOMS: atom_id res chain seq x y z
N MET A 1 2.64 -26.77 67.00
CA MET A 1 2.53 -27.10 65.57
C MET A 1 1.64 -26.04 64.96
N ASP A 2 2.25 -24.93 64.53
CA ASP A 2 1.54 -23.78 63.98
C ASP A 2 1.37 -23.99 62.47
N LEU A 3 0.14 -24.22 62.02
CA LEU A 3 -0.20 -24.18 60.59
C LEU A 3 -0.36 -22.71 60.19
N ARG A 4 0.68 -22.16 59.56
CA ARG A 4 0.56 -20.90 58.82
C ARG A 4 -0.13 -21.18 57.49
N CYS A 5 -1.32 -20.60 57.34
CA CYS A 5 -2.07 -20.56 56.09
C CYS A 5 -1.40 -19.52 55.17
N SER A 6 -0.63 -19.99 54.17
CA SER A 6 -0.09 -19.11 53.13
C SER A 6 -1.14 -18.89 52.04
N LEU A 7 -1.68 -17.68 51.97
CA LEU A 7 -2.42 -17.21 50.80
C LEU A 7 -1.43 -17.06 49.63
N VAL A 8 -1.63 -17.84 48.57
CA VAL A 8 -0.99 -17.62 47.27
C VAL A 8 -1.85 -16.60 46.52
N PRO A 9 -1.29 -15.47 46.05
CA PRO A 9 -2.02 -14.53 45.23
C PRO A 9 -2.28 -15.16 43.85
N LEU A 10 -3.55 -15.24 43.46
CA LEU A 10 -3.96 -15.63 42.12
C LEU A 10 -3.64 -14.46 41.17
N LEU A 11 -2.54 -14.57 40.43
CA LEU A 11 -2.23 -13.71 39.30
C LEU A 11 -3.26 -14.00 38.19
N VAL A 12 -4.23 -13.11 38.04
CA VAL A 12 -5.13 -13.10 36.89
C VAL A 12 -4.35 -12.52 35.71
N PHE A 13 -3.85 -13.39 34.83
CA PHE A 13 -3.43 -12.96 33.50
C PHE A 13 -4.70 -12.58 32.73
N SER A 14 -4.95 -11.28 32.57
CA SER A 14 -5.84 -10.80 31.52
C SER A 14 -5.16 -11.09 30.19
N ALA A 15 -5.49 -12.23 29.58
CA ALA A 15 -5.25 -12.41 28.16
C ALA A 15 -6.14 -11.38 27.45
N THR A 16 -5.53 -10.31 26.92
CA THR A 16 -6.18 -9.48 25.92
C THR A 16 -6.41 -10.40 24.72
N ALA A 17 -7.62 -10.89 24.56
CA ALA A 17 -8.01 -11.56 23.34
C ALA A 17 -7.86 -10.53 22.21
N SER A 18 -6.90 -10.77 21.31
CA SER A 18 -6.77 -9.99 20.08
C SER A 18 -8.09 -10.15 19.31
N ALA A 19 -8.70 -9.04 18.90
CA ALA A 19 -9.89 -9.11 18.06
C ALA A 19 -9.53 -9.78 16.73
N GLU A 20 -10.42 -10.63 16.22
CA GLU A 20 -10.21 -11.24 14.90
C GLU A 20 -10.10 -10.14 13.84
N PRO A 21 -9.15 -10.25 12.89
CA PRO A 21 -9.05 -9.29 11.79
C PRO A 21 -10.34 -9.19 10.98
N LEU A 22 -10.63 -7.99 10.46
CA LEU A 22 -11.86 -7.73 9.69
C LEU A 22 -11.86 -8.44 8.34
N TYR A 23 -10.68 -8.58 7.73
CA TYR A 23 -10.52 -9.21 6.42
C TYR A 23 -9.51 -10.34 6.46
N PRO A 24 -9.79 -11.48 5.81
CA PRO A 24 -8.86 -12.62 5.76
C PRO A 24 -7.69 -12.42 4.79
N ASN A 25 -7.77 -11.42 3.89
CA ASN A 25 -6.76 -11.12 2.87
C ASN A 25 -6.30 -9.66 2.99
N SER A 26 -5.30 -9.27 2.18
CA SER A 26 -4.81 -7.90 2.05
C SER A 26 -5.91 -6.90 1.68
N VAL A 27 -5.70 -5.64 2.08
CA VAL A 27 -6.52 -4.49 1.73
C VAL A 27 -6.63 -4.28 0.22
N ALA A 28 -5.60 -4.69 -0.54
CA ALA A 28 -5.56 -4.63 -2.01
C ALA A 28 -6.18 -5.87 -2.69
N SER A 29 -6.98 -6.65 -1.95
CA SER A 29 -7.66 -7.87 -2.43
C SER A 29 -8.95 -8.14 -1.63
N ASN A 30 -9.82 -7.13 -1.55
CA ASN A 30 -11.15 -7.22 -0.93
C ASN A 30 -12.19 -6.46 -1.78
N ASP A 31 -13.48 -6.58 -1.44
CA ASP A 31 -14.57 -6.00 -2.23
C ASP A 31 -14.86 -4.51 -1.90
N LEU A 32 -13.89 -3.76 -1.37
CA LEU A 32 -14.04 -2.33 -1.06
C LEU A 32 -13.33 -1.47 -2.10
N ASP A 33 -14.06 -0.48 -2.62
CA ASP A 33 -13.47 0.58 -3.43
C ASP A 33 -12.94 1.70 -2.52
N PHE A 34 -11.63 1.73 -2.24
CA PHE A 34 -11.01 2.80 -1.44
C PHE A 34 -10.73 4.02 -2.30
N ILE A 35 -10.23 3.78 -3.51
CA ILE A 35 -9.91 4.78 -4.53
C ILE A 35 -10.78 4.47 -5.75
N LEU A 36 -11.55 5.45 -6.20
CA LEU A 36 -12.44 5.26 -7.34
C LEU A 36 -11.70 5.51 -8.66
N PRO A 37 -12.03 4.77 -9.74
CA PRO A 37 -11.42 5.01 -11.05
C PRO A 37 -11.57 6.45 -11.57
N ASP A 38 -12.59 7.17 -11.13
CA ASP A 38 -12.88 8.57 -11.49
C ASP A 38 -12.44 9.59 -10.42
N ASP A 39 -11.77 9.17 -9.35
CA ASP A 39 -11.16 10.10 -8.42
C ASP A 39 -10.16 11.00 -9.16
N PRO A 40 -10.08 12.30 -8.80
CA PRO A 40 -9.10 13.20 -9.37
C PRO A 40 -7.67 12.68 -9.14
N GLY A 41 -6.86 12.72 -10.18
CA GLY A 41 -5.41 12.52 -10.09
C GLY A 41 -4.67 13.85 -10.26
N ALA A 42 -3.38 13.87 -9.93
CA ALA A 42 -2.50 14.99 -10.21
C ALA A 42 -2.34 15.19 -11.72
N CYS A 43 -1.92 16.38 -12.15
CA CYS A 43 -1.57 16.57 -13.57
C CYS A 43 -0.33 15.74 -13.92
N TRP A 44 -0.39 15.03 -15.04
CA TRP A 44 0.76 14.26 -15.54
C TRP A 44 0.80 14.21 -17.07
N SER A 45 2.00 13.96 -17.59
CA SER A 45 2.24 13.58 -18.97
C SER A 45 3.12 12.33 -19.02
N ILE A 46 3.10 11.62 -20.15
CA ILE A 46 3.92 10.43 -20.35
C ILE A 46 4.50 10.43 -21.76
N ALA A 47 5.75 10.03 -21.88
CA ALA A 47 6.43 9.85 -23.16
C ALA A 47 7.26 8.56 -23.16
N GLU A 48 7.24 7.84 -24.27
CA GLU A 48 8.19 6.75 -24.48
C GLU A 48 9.61 7.33 -24.61
N ALA A 49 10.56 6.78 -23.85
CA ALA A 49 11.92 7.28 -23.72
C ALA A 49 12.98 6.25 -24.18
N GLY A 50 12.57 5.31 -25.03
CA GLY A 50 13.44 4.25 -25.55
C GLY A 50 13.40 3.00 -24.66
N GLY A 51 14.56 2.40 -24.42
CA GLY A 51 14.64 1.15 -23.68
C GLY A 51 16.02 0.52 -23.66
N GLY A 52 16.12 -0.67 -23.08
CA GLY A 52 17.33 -1.48 -23.04
C GLY A 52 17.42 -2.37 -21.80
N ARG A 53 18.62 -2.90 -21.55
CA ARG A 53 18.88 -3.76 -20.39
C ARG A 53 18.65 -3.00 -19.09
N THR A 54 17.68 -3.45 -18.30
CA THR A 54 17.16 -2.74 -17.13
C THR A 54 17.04 -3.67 -15.95
N GLU A 55 17.34 -3.18 -14.75
CA GLU A 55 17.09 -3.91 -13.51
C GLU A 55 15.58 -3.95 -13.24
N MET A 56 15.01 -5.15 -13.34
CA MET A 56 13.59 -5.42 -13.17
C MET A 56 13.49 -6.81 -12.54
N TYR A 57 13.92 -6.93 -11.28
CA TYR A 57 14.04 -8.24 -10.62
C TYR A 57 12.71 -9.01 -10.67
N ASP A 58 12.74 -10.26 -11.12
CA ASP A 58 11.59 -11.16 -11.09
C ASP A 58 11.86 -12.32 -10.12
N PRO A 59 11.29 -12.29 -8.91
CA PRO A 59 11.48 -13.36 -7.93
C PRO A 59 10.90 -14.71 -8.38
N ARG A 60 9.98 -14.75 -9.35
CA ARG A 60 9.42 -16.01 -9.88
C ARG A 60 10.44 -16.78 -10.72
N ARG A 61 11.42 -16.07 -11.26
CA ARG A 61 12.42 -16.59 -12.21
C ARG A 61 13.86 -16.36 -11.73
N ASP A 62 14.05 -15.74 -10.57
CA ASP A 62 15.35 -15.33 -10.02
C ASP A 62 16.20 -14.56 -11.06
N THR A 63 15.56 -13.60 -11.74
CA THR A 63 16.17 -12.86 -12.85
C THR A 63 16.25 -11.38 -12.52
N LEU A 64 17.47 -10.85 -12.38
CA LEU A 64 17.70 -9.45 -11.99
C LEU A 64 17.50 -8.44 -13.14
N TYR A 65 17.89 -8.82 -14.35
CA TYR A 65 17.89 -7.92 -15.51
C TYR A 65 16.98 -8.43 -16.61
N VAL A 66 16.24 -7.50 -17.21
CA VAL A 66 15.43 -7.71 -18.41
C VAL A 66 16.12 -6.98 -19.57
N ASP A 67 16.43 -7.72 -20.63
CA ASP A 67 16.90 -7.14 -21.89
C ASP A 67 15.73 -6.54 -22.66
N ASP A 68 15.99 -5.49 -23.44
CA ASP A 68 14.99 -4.80 -24.29
C ASP A 68 13.75 -4.30 -23.55
N ALA A 69 13.87 -3.95 -22.25
CA ALA A 69 12.79 -3.30 -21.52
C ALA A 69 12.47 -1.94 -22.12
N ILE A 70 11.18 -1.59 -22.18
CA ILE A 70 10.68 -0.33 -22.77
C ILE A 70 10.50 0.68 -21.63
N HIS A 71 10.99 1.89 -21.81
CA HIS A 71 10.95 2.95 -20.79
C HIS A 71 9.93 4.00 -21.17
N PHE A 72 9.11 4.40 -20.20
CA PHE A 72 8.22 5.53 -20.29
C PHE A 72 8.54 6.52 -19.17
N GLU A 73 8.87 7.75 -19.52
CA GLU A 73 9.05 8.83 -18.54
C GLU A 73 7.70 9.47 -18.26
N VAL A 74 7.37 9.62 -16.98
CA VAL A 74 6.15 10.22 -16.48
C VAL A 74 6.53 11.48 -15.71
N THR A 75 5.98 12.62 -16.13
CA THR A 75 6.21 13.90 -15.48
C THR A 75 4.94 14.34 -14.77
N TYR A 76 5.02 14.52 -13.45
CA TYR A 76 4.06 15.22 -12.61
C TYR A 76 4.56 16.64 -12.33
N LEU A 77 3.73 17.51 -11.74
CA LEU A 77 4.16 18.88 -11.39
C LEU A 77 5.26 18.92 -10.32
N ASP A 78 5.26 17.94 -9.43
CA ASP A 78 6.10 17.81 -8.25
C ASP A 78 7.24 16.80 -8.42
N HIS A 79 7.19 15.97 -9.46
CA HIS A 79 7.98 14.75 -9.53
C HIS A 79 8.12 14.20 -10.95
N GLU A 80 9.24 13.52 -11.22
CA GLU A 80 9.43 12.71 -12.42
C GLU A 80 9.75 11.28 -12.02
N MET A 81 9.14 10.32 -12.71
CA MET A 81 9.40 8.90 -12.51
C MET A 81 9.39 8.16 -13.83
N ARG A 82 9.96 6.96 -13.81
CA ARG A 82 9.98 6.08 -14.97
C ARG A 82 9.08 4.87 -14.77
N ILE A 83 8.43 4.41 -15.83
CA ILE A 83 7.79 3.10 -15.88
C ILE A 83 8.61 2.23 -16.83
N ASN A 84 9.16 1.13 -16.31
CA ASN A 84 9.86 0.13 -17.11
C ASN A 84 8.89 -0.99 -17.44
N VAL A 85 8.76 -1.36 -18.70
CA VAL A 85 7.84 -2.41 -19.13
C VAL A 85 8.62 -3.53 -19.80
N HIS A 86 8.36 -4.76 -19.35
CA HIS A 86 8.96 -5.96 -19.91
C HIS A 86 8.54 -6.14 -21.38
N PRO A 87 9.45 -6.54 -22.30
CA PRO A 87 9.14 -6.64 -23.73
C PRO A 87 8.08 -7.70 -24.07
N GLY A 88 7.81 -8.63 -23.15
CA GLY A 88 6.74 -9.64 -23.26
C GLY A 88 5.33 -9.11 -23.02
N VAL A 89 5.17 -7.86 -22.57
CA VAL A 89 3.85 -7.23 -22.38
C VAL A 89 3.24 -6.87 -23.73
N SER A 90 1.99 -7.25 -23.95
CA SER A 90 1.35 -7.15 -25.28
C SER A 90 1.08 -5.71 -25.73
N ASP A 91 0.71 -4.82 -24.81
CA ASP A 91 0.54 -3.38 -25.07
C ASP A 91 1.28 -2.56 -23.98
N PRO A 92 2.60 -2.37 -24.15
CA PRO A 92 3.43 -1.70 -23.16
C PRO A 92 2.99 -0.25 -22.88
N ALA A 93 2.59 0.48 -23.93
CA ALA A 93 2.17 1.87 -23.80
C ALA A 93 0.84 1.98 -23.06
N SER A 94 -0.10 1.07 -23.28
CA SER A 94 -1.34 1.03 -22.49
C SER A 94 -1.07 0.73 -21.03
N ARG A 95 -0.25 -0.29 -20.72
CA ARG A 95 0.06 -0.62 -19.31
C ARG A 95 0.75 0.54 -18.61
N ALA A 96 1.72 1.18 -19.27
CA ALA A 96 2.41 2.33 -18.70
C ALA A 96 1.45 3.49 -18.40
N ARG A 97 0.45 3.75 -19.26
CA ARG A 97 -0.56 4.78 -19.01
C ARG A 97 -1.48 4.46 -17.84
N GLU A 98 -1.91 3.21 -17.69
CA GLU A 98 -2.79 2.81 -16.58
C GLU A 98 -2.05 2.88 -15.24
N VAL A 99 -0.79 2.44 -15.21
CA VAL A 99 0.07 2.57 -14.03
C VAL A 99 0.32 4.03 -13.70
N ALA A 100 0.64 4.87 -14.68
CA ALA A 100 0.82 6.32 -14.47
C ALA A 100 -0.46 7.01 -13.97
N ALA A 101 -1.62 6.60 -14.51
CA ALA A 101 -2.92 7.08 -14.05
C ALA A 101 -3.17 6.68 -12.58
N SER A 102 -2.86 5.44 -12.21
CA SER A 102 -3.02 4.96 -10.85
C SER A 102 -2.10 5.69 -9.86
N VAL A 103 -0.82 5.82 -10.19
CA VAL A 103 0.14 6.61 -9.40
C VAL A 103 -0.28 8.09 -9.30
N SER A 104 -0.98 8.64 -10.30
CA SER A 104 -1.49 10.02 -10.24
C SER A 104 -2.53 10.24 -9.15
N ARG A 105 -3.22 9.19 -8.68
CA ARG A 105 -4.22 9.23 -7.60
C ARG A 105 -3.60 9.15 -6.20
N LEU A 106 -2.29 8.94 -6.10
CA LEU A 106 -1.59 9.03 -4.82
C LEU A 106 -1.43 10.49 -4.39
N PRO A 107 -1.52 10.78 -3.08
CA PRO A 107 -1.11 12.08 -2.55
C PRO A 107 0.39 12.32 -2.81
N ALA A 108 0.78 13.58 -2.95
CA ALA A 108 2.16 13.95 -3.32
C ALA A 108 3.24 13.33 -2.41
N PRO A 109 3.10 13.32 -1.07
CA PRO A 109 4.08 12.69 -0.19
C PRO A 109 4.27 11.18 -0.41
N MET A 110 3.26 10.48 -0.94
CA MET A 110 3.38 9.06 -1.31
C MET A 110 3.87 8.86 -2.75
N ARG A 111 3.57 9.79 -3.66
CA ARG A 111 4.01 9.72 -5.06
C ARG A 111 5.49 10.03 -5.23
N MET A 112 5.99 11.11 -4.62
CA MET A 112 7.36 11.61 -4.84
C MET A 112 8.47 10.59 -4.51
N PRO A 113 8.34 9.71 -3.48
CA PRO A 113 9.35 8.71 -3.21
C PRO A 113 9.47 7.59 -4.27
N VAL A 114 8.43 7.41 -5.10
CA VAL A 114 8.40 6.38 -6.16
C VAL A 114 9.23 6.84 -7.36
N ARG A 115 10.45 6.34 -7.48
CA ARG A 115 11.40 6.67 -8.57
C ARG A 115 11.05 5.96 -9.86
N TYR A 116 10.62 4.71 -9.78
CA TYR A 116 10.16 3.97 -10.94
C TYR A 116 9.19 2.85 -10.56
N VAL A 117 8.44 2.38 -11.55
CA VAL A 117 7.59 1.18 -11.44
C VAL A 117 7.99 0.20 -12.53
N ASN A 118 8.17 -1.07 -12.15
CA ASN A 118 8.39 -2.14 -13.10
C ASN A 118 7.06 -2.81 -13.44
N VAL A 119 6.81 -3.06 -14.73
CA VAL A 119 5.70 -3.89 -15.21
C VAL A 119 6.30 -5.12 -15.87
N LEU A 120 6.30 -6.23 -15.15
CA LEU A 120 6.75 -7.54 -15.63
C LEU A 120 5.62 -8.28 -16.37
N ASP A 121 5.99 -9.26 -17.19
CA ASP A 121 5.04 -10.10 -17.91
C ASP A 121 4.40 -11.20 -17.03
N GLY A 122 3.30 -11.77 -17.47
CA GLY A 122 2.63 -12.91 -16.81
C GLY A 122 1.92 -12.55 -15.50
N ASP A 123 1.75 -13.56 -14.64
CA ASP A 123 0.94 -13.45 -13.40
C ASP A 123 1.85 -13.59 -12.17
N GLY A 124 2.01 -12.51 -11.41
CA GLY A 124 2.82 -12.46 -10.19
C GLY A 124 2.21 -11.48 -9.19
N ALA A 125 2.38 -11.75 -7.90
CA ALA A 125 1.97 -10.80 -6.86
C ALA A 125 2.82 -9.53 -6.94
N ALA A 126 2.19 -8.38 -6.72
CA ALA A 126 2.92 -7.13 -6.61
C ALA A 126 3.89 -7.19 -5.42
N TRP A 127 5.00 -6.45 -5.54
CA TRP A 127 6.02 -6.39 -4.50
C TRP A 127 6.85 -5.12 -4.68
N GLU A 128 7.55 -4.76 -3.61
CA GLU A 128 8.21 -3.49 -3.41
C GLU A 128 9.71 -3.62 -3.12
N GLU A 129 10.44 -2.53 -3.34
CA GLU A 129 11.79 -2.34 -2.80
C GLU A 129 11.92 -0.90 -2.30
N GLY A 130 11.57 -0.70 -1.03
CA GLY A 130 11.42 0.63 -0.43
C GLY A 130 12.69 1.48 -0.49
N LEU A 131 13.88 0.90 -0.24
CA LEU A 131 15.14 1.63 -0.33
C LEU A 131 15.53 1.98 -1.77
N GLY A 132 15.14 1.13 -2.71
CA GLY A 132 15.30 1.36 -4.15
C GLY A 132 14.37 2.44 -4.69
N GLY A 133 13.27 2.71 -3.98
CA GLY A 133 12.25 3.67 -4.38
C GLY A 133 11.37 3.14 -5.51
N PHE A 134 11.10 1.84 -5.57
CA PHE A 134 10.29 1.26 -6.63
C PHE A 134 9.40 0.14 -6.14
N PHE A 135 8.42 -0.21 -6.96
CA PHE A 135 7.65 -1.43 -6.84
C PHE A 135 7.41 -2.05 -8.21
N THR A 136 6.92 -3.28 -8.20
CA THR A 136 6.76 -4.10 -9.39
C THR A 136 5.34 -4.63 -9.47
N LEU A 137 4.73 -4.47 -10.63
CA LEU A 137 3.44 -5.02 -11.01
C LEU A 137 3.62 -6.03 -12.14
N TYR A 138 2.60 -6.85 -12.37
CA TYR A 138 2.60 -7.90 -13.40
C TYR A 138 1.41 -7.72 -14.33
N ASP A 139 1.67 -7.67 -15.64
CA ASP A 139 0.71 -7.40 -16.71
C ASP A 139 -0.58 -8.23 -16.58
N GLY A 140 -0.44 -9.53 -16.38
CA GLY A 140 -1.59 -10.44 -16.29
C GLY A 140 -2.50 -10.19 -15.09
N LEU A 141 -1.94 -9.69 -13.97
CA LEU A 141 -2.75 -9.25 -12.84
C LEU A 141 -3.22 -7.79 -12.95
N ILE A 142 -2.52 -6.90 -13.64
CA ILE A 142 -3.01 -5.53 -13.88
C ILE A 142 -4.33 -5.59 -14.65
N ALA A 143 -4.40 -6.41 -15.72
CA ALA A 143 -5.63 -6.56 -16.50
C ALA A 143 -6.82 -7.01 -15.64
N ARG A 144 -6.59 -7.97 -14.75
CA ARG A 144 -7.61 -8.43 -13.79
C ARG A 144 -7.98 -7.35 -12.78
N ARG A 145 -7.00 -6.70 -12.15
CA ARG A 145 -7.21 -5.64 -11.16
C ARG A 145 -7.96 -4.44 -11.71
N LEU A 146 -7.82 -4.12 -13.00
CA LEU A 146 -8.64 -3.09 -13.64
C LEU A 146 -10.13 -3.48 -13.73
N VAL A 147 -10.42 -4.78 -13.93
CA VAL A 147 -11.80 -5.30 -13.96
C VAL A 147 -12.37 -5.38 -12.55
N ASP A 148 -11.57 -5.87 -11.60
CA ASP A 148 -11.94 -6.04 -10.20
C ASP A 148 -11.95 -4.69 -9.44
N ARG A 149 -11.34 -3.64 -10.03
CA ARG A 149 -11.18 -2.27 -9.50
C ARG A 149 -10.21 -2.15 -8.32
N ASP A 150 -9.19 -3.02 -8.28
CA ASP A 150 -8.20 -3.12 -7.20
C ASP A 150 -6.81 -2.58 -7.58
N LEU A 151 -6.64 -2.03 -8.79
CA LEU A 151 -5.32 -1.57 -9.24
C LEU A 151 -4.84 -0.38 -8.39
N ASP A 152 -5.74 0.55 -8.09
CA ASP A 152 -5.43 1.76 -7.33
C ASP A 152 -5.08 1.44 -5.87
N GLU A 153 -5.80 0.49 -5.27
CA GLU A 153 -5.56 -0.07 -3.94
C GLU A 153 -4.20 -0.77 -3.89
N THR A 154 -3.88 -1.57 -4.93
CA THR A 154 -2.57 -2.23 -5.04
C THR A 154 -1.47 -1.18 -5.15
N VAL A 155 -1.62 -0.17 -6.03
CA VAL A 155 -0.61 0.88 -6.20
C VAL A 155 -0.44 1.70 -4.92
N PHE A 156 -1.51 2.00 -4.19
CA PHE A 156 -1.42 2.67 -2.90
C PHE A 156 -0.66 1.81 -1.88
N HIS A 157 -0.99 0.52 -1.78
CA HIS A 157 -0.34 -0.42 -0.87
C HIS A 157 1.18 -0.50 -1.15
N GLU A 158 1.56 -0.74 -2.41
CA GLU A 158 2.99 -0.81 -2.78
C GLU A 158 3.71 0.54 -2.59
N ALA A 159 3.04 1.66 -2.88
CA ALA A 159 3.59 2.99 -2.63
C ALA A 159 3.72 3.30 -1.14
N ALA A 160 2.87 2.74 -0.27
CA ALA A 160 2.99 2.90 1.17
C ALA A 160 4.27 2.25 1.68
N HIS A 161 4.66 1.08 1.15
CA HIS A 161 5.96 0.52 1.51
C HIS A 161 7.14 1.36 1.02
N VAL A 162 7.01 2.02 -0.12
CA VAL A 162 8.06 2.90 -0.65
C VAL A 162 8.16 4.22 0.14
N ALA A 163 7.01 4.82 0.49
CA ALA A 163 6.95 6.16 1.04
C ALA A 163 6.88 6.20 2.58
N LEU A 164 6.19 5.24 3.19
CA LEU A 164 5.84 5.27 4.61
C LEU A 164 6.71 4.32 5.44
N ASP A 165 7.02 3.11 4.98
CA ASP A 165 7.84 2.18 5.76
C ASP A 165 9.20 2.75 6.18
N PRO A 166 9.96 3.47 5.31
CA PRO A 166 11.24 4.04 5.72
C PRO A 166 11.13 5.07 6.85
N VAL A 167 9.94 5.65 7.04
CA VAL A 167 9.67 6.68 8.04
C VAL A 167 9.04 6.07 9.30
N LEU A 168 8.11 5.12 9.15
CA LEU A 168 7.26 4.63 10.23
C LEU A 168 7.74 3.32 10.85
N SER A 169 8.37 2.42 10.08
CA SER A 169 8.69 1.05 10.54
C SER A 169 9.58 1.01 11.80
N ASN A 170 10.43 2.03 11.98
CA ASN A 170 11.31 2.20 13.13
C ASN A 170 10.85 3.31 14.09
N ASP A 171 9.70 3.95 13.84
CA ASP A 171 9.17 4.97 14.74
C ASP A 171 8.62 4.29 16.02
N PRO A 172 9.18 4.60 17.21
CA PRO A 172 8.66 4.07 18.46
C PRO A 172 7.19 4.44 18.71
N ASP A 173 6.71 5.58 18.21
CA ASP A 173 5.32 6.00 18.36
C ASP A 173 4.40 5.13 17.51
N TRP A 174 4.78 4.79 16.27
CA TRP A 174 4.03 3.82 15.46
C TRP A 174 3.93 2.47 16.18
N ARG A 175 5.05 1.96 16.68
CA ARG A 175 5.09 0.67 17.41
C ARG A 175 4.26 0.68 18.68
N ALA A 176 4.24 1.80 19.42
CA ALA A 176 3.41 1.95 20.60
C ALA A 176 1.91 1.95 20.24
N ASN A 177 1.50 2.62 19.16
CA ASN A 177 0.11 2.66 18.71
C ASN A 177 -0.36 1.30 18.16
N GLN A 178 0.49 0.59 17.39
CA GLN A 178 0.22 -0.78 16.94
C GLN A 178 0.00 -1.73 18.13
N ALA A 179 0.86 -1.65 19.15
CA ALA A 179 0.73 -2.47 20.36
C ALA A 179 -0.50 -2.09 21.22
N ALA A 180 -0.86 -0.81 21.27
CA ALA A 180 -2.01 -0.32 22.01
C ALA A 180 -3.35 -0.78 21.40
N ASP A 181 -3.42 -0.88 20.06
CA ASP A 181 -4.58 -1.44 19.36
C ASP A 181 -4.71 -2.95 19.59
N GLY A 182 -3.60 -3.69 19.53
CA GLY A 182 -3.56 -5.13 19.87
C GLY A 182 -4.35 -6.06 18.93
N ALA A 183 -4.86 -5.53 17.82
CA ALA A 183 -5.57 -6.22 16.74
C ALA A 183 -5.10 -5.67 15.39
N PHE A 184 -5.46 -6.31 14.28
CA PHE A 184 -5.08 -5.88 12.93
C PHE A 184 -6.30 -5.83 12.04
N VAL A 185 -6.32 -4.92 11.06
CA VAL A 185 -7.47 -4.80 10.16
C VAL A 185 -7.58 -5.98 9.21
N THR A 186 -6.44 -6.52 8.77
CA THR A 186 -6.36 -7.69 7.90
C THR A 186 -5.54 -8.80 8.53
N GLN A 187 -5.84 -10.04 8.18
CA GLN A 187 -5.04 -11.20 8.60
C GLN A 187 -3.62 -11.13 8.02
N TYR A 188 -3.47 -10.56 6.82
CA TYR A 188 -2.17 -10.34 6.19
C TYR A 188 -1.28 -9.42 7.05
N ALA A 189 -1.83 -8.31 7.54
CA ALA A 189 -1.14 -7.46 8.52
C ALA A 189 -0.84 -8.20 9.83
N ALA A 190 -1.77 -9.04 10.33
CA ALA A 190 -1.56 -9.81 11.55
C ALA A 190 -0.42 -10.84 11.43
N ASP A 191 -0.28 -11.48 10.26
CA ASP A 191 0.74 -12.48 9.98
C ASP A 191 2.12 -11.83 9.77
N HIS A 192 2.15 -10.59 9.28
CA HIS A 192 3.36 -9.85 8.93
C HIS A 192 3.36 -8.41 9.52
N PRO A 193 3.23 -8.24 10.84
CA PRO A 193 2.93 -6.96 11.47
C PRO A 193 4.06 -5.92 11.34
N ASP A 194 5.29 -6.39 11.16
CA ASP A 194 6.45 -5.52 10.97
C ASP A 194 6.61 -5.01 9.54
N LYS A 195 5.90 -5.62 8.58
CA LYS A 195 6.02 -5.33 7.15
C LYS A 195 4.72 -4.73 6.59
N GLU A 196 3.59 -5.41 6.80
CA GLU A 196 2.36 -5.16 6.05
C GLU A 196 1.42 -4.18 6.75
N ASP A 197 1.53 -4.05 8.08
CA ASP A 197 0.54 -3.30 8.84
C ASP A 197 0.45 -1.81 8.48
N ILE A 198 1.58 -1.19 8.09
CA ILE A 198 1.60 0.20 7.65
C ILE A 198 0.78 0.36 6.36
N ALA A 199 1.10 -0.42 5.33
CA ALA A 199 0.42 -0.34 4.03
C ALA A 199 -1.08 -0.67 4.13
N GLU A 200 -1.40 -1.69 4.93
CA GLU A 200 -2.77 -2.14 5.18
C GLU A 200 -3.59 -1.11 5.97
N SER A 201 -3.01 -0.50 7.00
CA SER A 201 -3.69 0.52 7.82
C SER A 201 -3.78 1.88 7.13
N ALA A 202 -2.76 2.27 6.37
CA ALA A 202 -2.66 3.57 5.71
C ALA A 202 -3.78 3.80 4.71
N LEU A 203 -4.20 2.78 3.95
CA LEU A 203 -5.26 2.92 2.96
C LEU A 203 -6.61 3.20 3.62
N PHE A 204 -6.93 2.53 4.73
CA PHE A 204 -8.12 2.86 5.53
C PHE A 204 -8.06 4.27 6.11
N ALA A 205 -6.92 4.65 6.71
CA ALA A 205 -6.74 5.98 7.30
C ALA A 205 -6.93 7.09 6.24
N TRP A 206 -6.27 6.93 5.08
CA TRP A 206 -6.39 7.82 3.93
C TRP A 206 -7.85 7.99 3.49
N THR A 207 -8.53 6.88 3.21
CA THR A 207 -9.92 6.91 2.71
C THR A 207 -10.86 7.53 3.72
N MET A 208 -10.75 7.18 5.01
CA MET A 208 -11.64 7.69 6.05
C MET A 208 -11.41 9.17 6.39
N GLN A 209 -10.19 9.68 6.19
CA GLN A 209 -9.85 11.09 6.42
C GLN A 209 -10.28 11.99 5.26
N TYR A 210 -9.98 11.57 4.03
CA TYR A 210 -10.13 12.42 2.84
C TYR A 210 -11.41 12.14 2.04
N HIS A 211 -12.02 10.98 2.24
CA HIS A 211 -13.27 10.57 1.59
C HIS A 211 -14.27 10.02 2.64
N PRO A 212 -14.66 10.81 3.65
CA PRO A 212 -15.51 10.33 4.73
C PRO A 212 -16.86 9.78 4.21
N GLY A 213 -17.23 8.58 4.64
CA GLY A 213 -18.44 7.89 4.20
C GLY A 213 -18.29 7.15 2.87
N ARG A 214 -17.07 7.02 2.33
CA ARG A 214 -16.80 6.20 1.15
C ARG A 214 -16.94 4.72 1.42
N LEU A 215 -16.44 4.25 2.57
CA LEU A 215 -16.61 2.88 2.99
C LEU A 215 -17.99 2.70 3.66
N PRO A 216 -18.56 1.48 3.64
CA PRO A 216 -19.79 1.21 4.39
C PRO A 216 -19.65 1.62 5.87
N ALA A 217 -20.71 2.16 6.47
CA ALA A 217 -20.66 2.72 7.82
C ALA A 217 -20.25 1.69 8.88
N GLU A 218 -20.65 0.44 8.69
CA GLU A 218 -20.23 -0.70 9.50
C GLU A 218 -18.72 -0.98 9.39
N VAL A 219 -18.13 -0.79 8.22
CA VAL A 219 -16.69 -0.96 7.99
C VAL A 219 -15.92 0.15 8.69
N GLU A 220 -16.29 1.41 8.49
CA GLU A 220 -15.63 2.52 9.20
C GLU A 220 -15.73 2.38 10.72
N THR A 221 -16.89 1.92 11.22
CA THR A 221 -17.11 1.67 12.64
C THR A 221 -16.19 0.56 13.15
N ALA A 222 -16.09 -0.56 12.42
CA ALA A 222 -15.23 -1.68 12.78
C ALA A 222 -13.75 -1.28 12.77
N VAL A 223 -13.32 -0.52 11.77
CA VAL A 223 -11.94 0.00 11.67
C VAL A 223 -11.60 0.91 12.86
N ARG A 224 -12.51 1.81 13.26
CA ARG A 224 -12.35 2.64 14.49
C ARG A 224 -12.29 1.83 15.78
N GLN A 225 -12.83 0.62 15.80
CA GLN A 225 -12.75 -0.27 16.95
C GLN A 225 -11.47 -1.11 16.97
N VAL A 226 -11.03 -1.57 15.80
CA VAL A 226 -9.86 -2.43 15.64
C VAL A 226 -8.54 -1.67 15.74
N MET A 227 -8.49 -0.46 15.19
CA MET A 227 -7.24 0.31 15.12
C MET A 227 -7.35 1.80 15.47
N PRO A 228 -8.03 2.18 16.59
CA PRO A 228 -8.24 3.59 16.93
C PRO A 228 -6.94 4.39 17.06
N ASN A 229 -5.89 3.82 17.66
CA ASN A 229 -4.64 4.54 17.91
C ASN A 229 -3.84 4.71 16.61
N ARG A 230 -3.76 3.67 15.77
CA ARG A 230 -3.12 3.82 14.44
C ARG A 230 -3.89 4.76 13.52
N LEU A 231 -5.22 4.78 13.55
CA LEU A 231 -6.02 5.77 12.81
C LEU A 231 -5.71 7.20 13.23
N GLU A 232 -5.61 7.47 14.54
CA GLU A 232 -5.26 8.80 15.04
C GLU A 232 -3.84 9.19 14.62
N TYR A 233 -2.88 8.28 14.81
CA TYR A 233 -1.49 8.50 14.44
C TYR A 233 -1.33 8.77 12.93
N LEU A 234 -1.88 7.89 12.08
CA LEU A 234 -1.82 8.05 10.62
C LEU A 234 -2.58 9.29 10.17
N GLY A 235 -3.72 9.60 10.80
CA GLY A 235 -4.50 10.79 10.47
C GLY A 235 -3.75 12.10 10.73
N ASN A 236 -3.00 12.15 11.84
CA ASN A 236 -2.12 13.28 12.15
C ASN A 236 -0.90 13.32 11.20
N MET A 237 -0.29 12.18 10.89
CA MET A 237 0.84 12.10 9.97
C MET A 237 0.47 12.55 8.55
N MET A 238 -0.71 12.15 8.10
CA MET A 238 -1.22 12.48 6.77
C MET A 238 -1.79 13.90 6.69
N GLU A 239 -1.75 14.70 7.76
CA GLU A 239 -2.18 16.11 7.69
C GLU A 239 -1.40 16.85 6.57
N GLY A 240 -2.12 17.36 5.58
CA GLY A 240 -1.54 18.01 4.40
C GLY A 240 -1.19 17.08 3.23
N PHE A 241 -1.54 15.79 3.30
CA PHE A 241 -1.55 14.90 2.14
C PHE A 241 -2.79 15.20 1.31
N ASP A 242 -2.89 16.40 0.74
CA ASP A 242 -4.11 16.81 0.04
C ASP A 242 -4.47 15.83 -1.10
N PRO A 243 -5.77 15.50 -1.29
CA PRO A 243 -6.20 14.68 -2.40
C PRO A 243 -5.71 15.27 -3.71
N PRO A 244 -5.06 14.47 -4.57
CA PRO A 244 -4.45 15.00 -5.77
C PRO A 244 -5.52 15.57 -6.70
N SER A 245 -5.17 16.60 -7.46
CA SER A 245 -6.06 17.17 -8.44
C SER A 245 -5.30 17.75 -9.61
N CYS A 246 -5.95 17.76 -10.78
CA CYS A 246 -5.46 18.44 -11.96
C CYS A 246 -6.55 19.41 -12.45
N PRO A 247 -6.31 20.73 -12.41
CA PRO A 247 -7.23 21.70 -12.98
C PRO A 247 -7.46 21.37 -14.47
N ARG A 248 -8.73 21.20 -14.85
CA ARG A 248 -9.13 20.98 -16.25
C ARG A 248 -9.17 22.29 -17.04
#